data_AF-A0A2W5FE38-F1
#
_entry.id   AF-A0A2W5FE38-F1
#
_cell.length_a   1.000
_cell.length_b   1.000
_cell.length_c   1.000
_cell.angle_alpha   90.00
_cell.angle_beta   90.00
_cell.angle_gamma   90.00
#
_symmetry.space_group_name_H-M   'P 1'
#
loop_
_entity.id
_entity.type
_entity.pdbx_description
1 polymer ?
#
loop_
_entity_poly.entity_id
_entity_poly.type
_entity_poly.pdbx_seq_one_letter_code
_entity_poly.pdbx_strand_id
1 'polypeptide(L)'
;MTVFSIDVETGEETVRDLTPEEIAYFEEMAASAPSFPQPIPVLYSVDLWTRLDGGTDGNSGEVAQVLAAMEQQPIRIRKIFDTANSYRSDHELWPLLVQIATTLFGAERAAEILAPSP
;
A
#
# COMPACT_ATOMS: atom_id res chain seq x y z
N MET A 1 30.10 2.31 -12.56
CA MET A 1 29.10 1.24 -12.39
C MET A 1 29.68 -0.01 -13.02
N THR A 2 29.67 -1.14 -12.32
CA THR A 2 30.35 -2.38 -12.76
C THR A 2 29.29 -3.42 -13.11
N VAL A 3 29.48 -4.14 -14.21
CA VAL A 3 28.52 -5.16 -14.68
C VAL A 3 29.17 -6.54 -14.63
N PHE A 4 28.36 -7.50 -14.21
CA PHE A 4 28.67 -8.93 -14.22
C PHE A 4 28.09 -9.53 -15.49
N SER A 5 28.92 -10.23 -16.26
CA SER A 5 28.49 -10.96 -17.45
C SER A 5 28.94 -12.40 -17.33
N ILE A 6 28.03 -13.32 -17.62
CA ILE A 6 28.28 -14.76 -17.64
C ILE A 6 28.31 -15.17 -19.10
N ASP A 7 29.42 -15.73 -19.53
CA ASP A 7 29.49 -16.37 -20.84
C ASP A 7 28.57 -17.60 -20.85
N VAL A 8 27.59 -17.61 -21.74
CA VAL A 8 26.51 -18.61 -21.73
C VAL A 8 26.99 -20.00 -22.16
N GLU A 9 28.11 -20.08 -22.88
CA GLU A 9 28.64 -21.34 -23.40
C GLU A 9 29.65 -22.00 -22.45
N THR A 10 30.43 -21.18 -21.73
CA THR A 10 31.53 -21.62 -20.87
C THR A 10 31.24 -21.46 -19.38
N GLY A 11 30.26 -20.63 -19.02
CA GLY A 11 29.93 -20.30 -17.63
C GLY A 11 30.96 -19.42 -16.93
N GLU A 12 31.92 -18.84 -17.67
CA GLU A 12 32.92 -17.95 -17.11
C GLU A 12 32.28 -16.60 -16.72
N GLU A 13 32.47 -16.22 -15.46
CA GLU A 13 31.99 -14.94 -14.95
C GLU A 13 33.07 -13.87 -15.15
N THR A 14 32.71 -12.80 -15.85
CA THR A 14 33.59 -11.64 -16.05
C THR A 14 32.97 -10.40 -15.43
N VAL A 15 33.81 -9.63 -14.75
CA VAL A 15 33.45 -8.38 -14.10
C VAL A 15 34.19 -7.26 -14.82
N ARG A 16 33.44 -6.30 -15.38
CA ARG A 16 34.04 -5.14 -16.03
C ARG A 16 33.36 -3.85 -15.65
N ASP A 17 34.14 -2.77 -15.66
CA ASP A 17 33.61 -1.43 -15.51
C ASP A 17 32.88 -0.99 -16.79
N LEU A 18 31.73 -0.34 -16.60
CA LEU A 18 30.99 0.27 -17.69
C LEU A 18 31.66 1.57 -18.13
N THR A 19 31.66 1.81 -19.44
CA THR A 19 32.06 3.11 -19.96
C THR A 19 31.00 4.18 -19.65
N PRO A 20 31.34 5.48 -19.67
CA PRO A 20 30.36 6.55 -19.51
C PRO A 20 29.22 6.49 -20.54
N GLU A 21 29.51 6.03 -21.76
CA GLU A 21 28.54 5.89 -22.85
C GLU A 21 27.54 4.76 -22.57
N GLU A 22 28.03 3.62 -22.08
CA GLU A 22 27.17 2.50 -21.68
C GLU A 22 26.30 2.86 -20.47
N ILE A 23 26.83 3.61 -19.51
CA ILE A 23 26.05 4.14 -18.38
C ILE A 23 24.91 5.02 -18.90
N ALA A 24 25.22 5.98 -19.79
CA ALA A 24 24.21 6.86 -20.36
C ALA A 24 23.13 6.09 -21.13
N TYR A 25 23.52 5.06 -21.90
CA TYR A 25 22.58 4.19 -22.61
C TYR A 25 21.64 3.44 -21.65
N PHE A 26 22.16 2.86 -20.56
CA PHE A 26 21.33 2.17 -19.56
C PHE A 26 20.41 3.12 -18.79
N GLU A 27 20.88 4.33 -18.46
CA GLU A 27 20.08 5.36 -17.81
C GLU A 27 18.95 5.85 -18.73
N GLU A 28 19.23 6.05 -20.02
CA GLU A 28 18.22 6.43 -21.03
C GLU A 28 17.17 5.32 -21.21
N MET A 29 17.61 4.06 -21.30
CA MET A 29 16.72 2.91 -21.36
C MET A 29 15.84 2.78 -20.11
N ALA A 30 16.40 3.01 -18.92
CA ALA A 30 15.64 3.01 -17.67
C ALA A 30 14.63 4.15 -17.61
N ALA A 31 14.99 5.34 -18.09
CA ALA A 31 14.11 6.50 -18.15
C ALA A 31 12.95 6.32 -19.16
N SER A 32 13.17 5.54 -20.23
CA SER A 32 12.16 5.22 -21.24
C SER A 32 11.33 3.95 -20.91
N ALA A 33 11.54 3.32 -19.75
CA ALA A 33 10.77 2.15 -19.37
C ALA A 33 9.27 2.48 -19.27
N PRO A 34 8.36 1.64 -19.82
CA PRO A 34 6.93 1.86 -19.69
C PRO A 34 6.53 1.85 -18.21
N SER A 35 5.90 2.94 -17.76
CA SER A 35 5.32 2.99 -16.41
C SER A 35 4.06 2.13 -16.39
N PHE A 36 4.08 1.02 -15.65
CA PHE A 36 2.86 0.28 -15.38
C PHE A 36 2.00 1.05 -14.38
N PRO A 37 0.67 1.14 -14.59
CA PRO A 37 -0.21 1.70 -13.58
C PRO A 37 -0.04 0.87 -12.31
N GLN A 38 0.28 1.54 -11.20
CA GLN A 38 0.34 0.87 -9.91
C GLN A 38 -1.05 0.35 -9.59
N PRO A 39 -1.19 -0.90 -9.10
CA PRO A 39 -2.48 -1.38 -8.64
C PRO A 39 -2.98 -0.44 -7.55
N ILE A 40 -4.27 -0.13 -7.57
CA ILE A 40 -4.90 0.74 -6.57
C ILE A 40 -5.33 -0.16 -5.41
N PRO A 41 -4.72 -0.06 -4.22
CA PRO A 41 -5.18 -0.79 -3.03
C PRO A 41 -6.69 -0.67 -2.86
N VAL A 42 -7.35 -1.82 -2.71
CA VAL A 42 -8.76 -1.93 -2.38
C VAL A 42 -8.87 -2.71 -1.08
N LEU A 43 -9.62 -2.16 -0.13
CA LEU A 43 -9.96 -2.80 1.14
C LEU A 43 -11.47 -3.04 1.17
N TYR A 44 -11.90 -4.29 1.21
CA TYR A 44 -13.31 -4.62 1.42
C TYR A 44 -13.73 -4.32 2.85
N SER A 45 -14.99 -3.89 3.02
CA SER A 45 -15.52 -3.55 4.33
C SER A 45 -15.48 -4.72 5.30
N VAL A 46 -15.75 -5.95 4.81
CA VAL A 46 -15.65 -7.18 5.61
C VAL A 46 -14.24 -7.34 6.20
N ASP A 47 -13.20 -7.18 5.39
CA ASP A 47 -11.81 -7.32 5.86
C ASP A 47 -11.42 -6.21 6.85
N LEU A 48 -11.85 -4.97 6.61
CA LEU A 48 -11.65 -3.87 7.56
C LEU A 48 -12.22 -4.23 8.93
N TRP A 49 -13.48 -4.68 8.96
CA TRP A 49 -14.16 -4.99 10.21
C TRP A 49 -13.60 -6.24 10.90
N THR A 50 -13.25 -7.28 10.13
CA THR A 50 -12.60 -8.48 10.67
C THR A 50 -11.25 -8.16 11.31
N ARG A 51 -10.49 -7.19 10.79
CA ARG A 51 -9.18 -6.80 11.34
C ARG A 51 -9.29 -5.92 12.59
N LEU A 52 -10.27 -5.03 12.64
CA LEU A 52 -10.57 -4.21 13.83
C LEU A 52 -11.05 -5.05 15.02
N ASP A 53 -11.51 -6.28 14.78
CA ASP A 53 -11.92 -7.23 15.81
C ASP A 53 -10.90 -8.38 15.99
N GLY A 54 -9.76 -8.28 15.29
CA GLY A 54 -8.81 -9.37 15.02
C GLY A 54 -7.78 -9.66 16.11
N GLY A 55 -8.05 -9.33 17.37
CA GLY A 55 -7.31 -9.88 18.52
C GLY A 55 -7.88 -11.24 18.94
N THR A 56 -7.08 -12.14 19.51
CA THR A 56 -7.47 -13.50 19.96
C THR A 56 -8.67 -13.55 20.92
N ASP A 57 -9.11 -12.41 21.44
CA ASP A 57 -10.19 -12.23 22.41
C ASP A 57 -11.45 -11.56 21.84
N GLY A 58 -11.47 -11.13 20.56
CA GLY A 58 -12.65 -10.58 19.86
C GLY A 58 -13.30 -9.39 20.58
N ASN A 59 -12.49 -8.59 21.29
CA ASN A 59 -13.03 -7.54 22.17
C ASN A 59 -12.06 -6.36 22.35
N SER A 60 -11.30 -5.99 21.31
CA SER A 60 -10.30 -4.92 21.37
C SER A 60 -10.90 -3.51 21.47
N GLY A 61 -12.22 -3.36 21.35
CA GLY A 61 -12.91 -2.05 21.37
C GLY A 61 -12.53 -1.13 20.21
N GLU A 62 -11.66 -1.56 19.28
CA GLU A 62 -11.20 -0.76 18.14
C GLU A 62 -12.38 -0.41 17.22
N VAL A 63 -13.33 -1.34 17.04
CA VAL A 63 -14.58 -1.09 16.30
C VAL A 63 -15.34 0.10 16.90
N ALA A 64 -15.55 0.12 18.22
CA ALA A 64 -16.27 1.20 18.89
C ALA A 64 -15.53 2.54 18.77
N GLN A 65 -14.20 2.52 18.84
CA GLN A 65 -13.37 3.72 18.68
C GLN A 65 -13.45 4.29 17.25
N VAL A 66 -13.40 3.43 16.22
CA VAL A 66 -13.55 3.86 14.83
C VAL A 66 -14.95 4.42 14.58
N LEU A 67 -16.00 3.77 15.08
CA LEU A 67 -17.38 4.26 14.97
C LEU A 67 -17.55 5.62 15.65
N ALA A 68 -17.02 5.79 16.86
CA ALA A 68 -17.05 7.07 17.58
C ALA A 68 -16.31 8.18 16.84
N ALA A 69 -15.14 7.88 16.23
CA ALA A 69 -14.40 8.83 15.40
C ALA A 69 -15.16 9.20 14.11
N MET A 70 -15.86 8.24 13.51
CA MET A 70 -16.67 8.46 12.31
C MET A 70 -17.94 9.26 12.60
N GLU A 71 -18.53 9.13 13.80
CA GLU A 71 -19.70 9.92 14.22
C GLU A 71 -19.44 11.44 14.22
N GLN A 72 -18.19 11.86 14.42
CA GLN A 72 -17.78 13.26 14.39
C GLN A 72 -17.70 13.83 12.96
N GLN A 73 -17.78 12.99 11.94
CA GLN A 73 -17.61 13.41 10.55
C GLN A 73 -18.90 14.01 9.95
N PRO A 74 -18.78 14.85 8.91
CA PRO A 74 -19.94 15.36 8.18
C PRO A 74 -20.88 14.24 7.73
N ILE A 75 -22.19 14.51 7.68
CA ILE A 75 -23.20 13.48 7.36
C ILE A 75 -22.94 12.76 6.04
N ARG A 76 -22.41 13.46 5.02
CA ARG A 76 -22.02 12.87 3.73
C ARG A 76 -20.97 11.79 3.91
N ILE A 77 -19.91 12.06 4.68
CA ILE A 77 -18.81 11.12 4.91
C ILE A 77 -19.30 9.89 5.66
N ARG A 78 -20.11 10.08 6.70
CA ARG A 78 -20.74 8.98 7.44
C ARG A 78 -21.56 8.08 6.52
N LYS A 79 -22.41 8.67 5.67
CA LYS A 79 -23.22 7.89 4.70
C LYS A 79 -22.39 7.12 3.69
N ILE A 80 -21.28 7.68 3.21
CA ILE A 80 -20.36 6.96 2.32
C ILE A 80 -19.74 5.78 3.06
N PHE A 81 -19.22 6.01 4.27
CA PHE A 81 -18.61 4.97 5.09
C PHE A 81 -19.59 3.83 5.39
N ASP A 82 -20.80 4.14 5.87
CA ASP A 82 -21.82 3.14 6.24
C ASP A 82 -22.28 2.26 5.07
N THR A 83 -22.24 2.79 3.83
CA THR A 83 -22.77 2.12 2.64
C THR A 83 -21.68 1.51 1.75
N ALA A 84 -20.41 1.78 2.03
CA ALA A 84 -19.29 1.30 1.24
C ALA A 84 -19.08 -0.20 1.44
N ASN A 85 -19.07 -0.94 0.32
CA ASN A 85 -18.61 -2.34 0.31
C ASN A 85 -17.08 -2.44 0.19
N SER A 86 -16.42 -1.37 -0.27
CA SER A 86 -14.97 -1.30 -0.38
C SER A 86 -14.46 0.14 -0.28
N TYR A 87 -13.19 0.26 0.09
CA TYR A 87 -12.45 1.50 0.23
C TYR A 87 -11.23 1.44 -0.68
N ARG A 88 -11.17 2.32 -1.69
CA ARG A 88 -10.05 2.40 -2.64
C ARG A 88 -9.08 3.49 -2.20
N SER A 89 -7.79 3.25 -2.34
CA SER A 89 -6.75 4.21 -1.94
C SER A 89 -6.75 5.53 -2.73
N ASP A 90 -7.36 5.55 -3.91
CA ASP A 90 -7.56 6.75 -4.73
C ASP A 90 -8.89 7.48 -4.44
N HIS A 91 -9.70 6.98 -3.50
CA HIS A 91 -10.98 7.57 -3.13
C HIS A 91 -10.83 8.66 -2.05
N GLU A 92 -11.69 9.68 -2.08
CA GLU A 92 -11.67 10.83 -1.14
C GLU A 92 -11.76 10.43 0.35
N LEU A 93 -12.31 9.25 0.64
CA LEU A 93 -12.48 8.73 2.00
C LEU A 93 -11.18 8.13 2.56
N TRP A 94 -10.25 7.69 1.71
CA TRP A 94 -9.06 6.94 2.13
C TRP A 94 -8.13 7.74 3.05
N PRO A 95 -7.79 9.02 2.77
CA PRO A 95 -6.95 9.80 3.67
C PRO A 95 -7.53 9.93 5.08
N LEU A 96 -8.87 9.99 5.20
CA LEU A 96 -9.55 10.02 6.49
C LEU A 96 -9.41 8.69 7.23
N LEU A 97 -9.56 7.55 6.54
CA LEU A 97 -9.36 6.23 7.16
C LEU A 97 -7.93 6.07 7.68
N VAL A 98 -6.94 6.48 6.89
CA VAL A 98 -5.52 6.51 7.30
C VAL A 98 -5.33 7.39 8.53
N GLN A 99 -5.90 8.59 8.53
CA GLN A 99 -5.80 9.51 9.65
C GLN A 99 -6.43 8.93 10.93
N ILE A 100 -7.67 8.42 10.85
CA ILE A 100 -8.38 7.85 11.98
C ILE A 100 -7.60 6.65 12.55
N ALA A 101 -7.24 5.68 11.70
CA ALA A 101 -6.53 4.49 12.14
C ALA A 101 -5.17 4.83 12.75
N THR A 102 -4.41 5.75 12.14
CA THR A 102 -3.10 6.18 12.68
C THR A 102 -3.25 6.92 14.01
N THR A 103 -4.28 7.75 14.15
CA THR A 103 -4.53 8.52 15.38
C THR A 103 -4.95 7.60 16.52
N LEU A 104 -5.81 6.62 16.25
CA LEU A 104 -6.34 5.72 17.27
C LEU A 104 -5.34 4.63 17.67
N PHE A 105 -4.60 4.08 16.70
CA PHE A 105 -3.86 2.83 16.89
C PHE A 105 -2.36 2.92 16.56
N GLY A 106 -1.89 4.05 16.05
CA GLY A 106 -0.52 4.23 15.58
C GLY A 106 -0.29 3.68 14.16
N ALA A 107 0.85 4.04 13.58
CA ALA A 107 1.14 3.79 12.15
C ALA A 107 1.25 2.30 11.78
N GLU A 108 1.84 1.48 12.66
CA GLU A 108 2.03 0.05 12.42
C GLU A 108 0.67 -0.69 12.37
N ARG A 109 -0.15 -0.53 13.42
CA ARG A 109 -1.49 -1.13 13.48
C ARG A 109 -2.41 -0.58 12.39
N ALA A 110 -2.30 0.70 12.05
CA ALA A 110 -3.05 1.28 10.94
C ALA A 110 -2.70 0.62 9.60
N ALA A 111 -1.42 0.30 9.35
CA ALA A 111 -0.99 -0.40 8.15
C ALA A 111 -1.56 -1.82 8.07
N GLU A 112 -1.65 -2.53 9.19
CA GLU A 112 -2.29 -3.85 9.26
C GLU A 112 -3.79 -3.77 8.95
N ILE A 113 -4.51 -2.85 9.61
CA ILE A 113 -5.95 -2.67 9.45
C ILE A 113 -6.28 -2.31 8.00
N LEU A 114 -5.52 -1.37 7.42
CA LEU A 114 -5.76 -0.80 6.10
C LEU A 114 -5.03 -1.52 4.96
N ALA A 115 -4.43 -2.69 5.22
CA ALA A 115 -3.81 -3.49 4.18
C ALA A 115 -4.79 -3.78 3.02
N PRO A 116 -4.33 -3.91 1.76
CA PRO A 116 -5.20 -4.36 0.68
C PRO A 116 -5.89 -5.69 1.05
N SER A 117 -7.12 -5.86 0.59
CA SER A 117 -7.79 -7.17 0.64
C SER A 117 -7.09 -8.17 -0.28
N PRO A 118 -7.06 -9.46 0.10
CA PRO A 118 -6.48 -10.53 -0.71
C PRO A 118 -7.26 -10.82 -2.00
#